data_AF-A0A3I8G8J2-F1
#
_entry.id   AF-A0A3I8G8J2-F1
#
_cell.length_a   1.000
_cell.length_b   1.000
_cell.length_c   1.000
_cell.angle_alpha   90.00
_cell.angle_beta   90.00
_cell.angle_gamma   90.00
#
_symmetry.space_group_name_H-M   'P 1'
#
loop_
_entity.id
_entity.type
_entity.pdbx_description
1 polymer ?
#
loop_
_entity_poly.entity_id
_entity_poly.type
_entity_poly.pdbx_seq_one_letter_code
_entity_poly.pdbx_strand_id
1 'polypeptide(L)'
;MLENVTDIKIDSFKFYLFLDVINCPFIEERKRKKLTSEVVKLQLNRPPSADEIDSGWNALTQGYWFVQWDNFDLRLFLEKKELLSAY
;
A
#
# COMPACT_ATOMS: atom_id res chain seq x y z
N MET A 1 -4.07 -4.37 13.46
CA MET A 1 -2.89 -3.83 12.71
C MET A 1 -3.40 -2.87 11.63
N LEU A 2 -2.89 -1.64 11.56
CA LEU A 2 -3.35 -0.54 10.68
C LEU A 2 -4.82 -0.09 10.84
N GLU A 3 -5.44 -0.40 11.97
CA GLU A 3 -6.80 0.06 12.30
C GLU A 3 -6.87 1.57 12.56
N ASN A 4 -5.74 2.19 12.92
CA ASN A 4 -5.61 3.62 13.10
C ASN A 4 -4.45 4.15 12.25
N VAL A 5 -4.77 5.07 11.35
CA VAL A 5 -3.81 5.69 10.41
C VAL A 5 -3.34 7.07 10.91
N THR A 6 -3.80 7.49 12.09
CA THR A 6 -3.57 8.82 12.69
C THR A 6 -2.10 9.22 12.79
N ASP A 7 -1.21 8.28 13.06
CA ASP A 7 0.21 8.56 13.27
C ASP A 7 1.06 8.40 12.00
N ILE A 8 0.45 8.16 10.84
CA ILE A 8 1.18 7.87 9.60
C ILE A 8 2.13 9.02 9.18
N LYS A 9 1.88 10.24 9.67
CA LYS A 9 2.74 11.41 9.44
C LYS A 9 4.02 11.42 10.28
N ILE A 10 4.05 10.66 11.38
CA ILE A 10 5.13 10.67 12.39
C ILE A 10 5.89 9.35 12.38
N ASP A 11 5.19 8.25 12.14
CA ASP A 11 5.74 6.90 12.15
C ASP A 11 6.03 6.40 10.73
N SER A 12 7.31 6.41 10.36
CA SER A 12 7.77 5.93 9.06
C SER A 12 7.43 4.47 8.82
N PHE A 13 7.43 3.62 9.85
CA PHE A 13 7.09 2.20 9.71
C PHE A 13 5.63 2.03 9.29
N LYS A 14 4.70 2.77 9.92
CA LYS A 14 3.28 2.76 9.52
C LYS A 14 3.08 3.29 8.11
N PHE A 15 3.84 4.30 7.69
CA PHE A 15 3.77 4.83 6.33
C PHE A 15 4.25 3.82 5.28
N TYR A 16 5.39 3.16 5.51
CA TYR A 16 5.86 2.12 4.60
C TYR A 16 4.91 0.92 4.54
N LEU A 17 4.40 0.46 5.68
CA LEU A 17 3.41 -0.61 5.73
C LEU A 17 2.13 -0.25 4.97
N PHE A 18 1.68 1.01 5.05
CA PHE A 18 0.56 1.50 4.24
C PHE A 18 0.85 1.42 2.74
N LEU A 19 2.03 1.86 2.30
CA LEU A 19 2.41 1.80 0.89
C LEU A 19 2.49 0.35 0.37
N ASP A 20 3.04 -0.56 1.17
CA ASP A 20 3.08 -2.00 0.87
C ASP A 20 1.66 -2.56 0.70
N VAL A 21 0.75 -2.21 1.61
CA VAL A 21 -0.66 -2.66 1.57
C VAL A 21 -1.41 -2.09 0.36
N ILE A 22 -1.20 -0.81 0.03
CA ILE A 22 -1.88 -0.16 -1.11
C ILE A 22 -1.39 -0.71 -2.45
N ASN A 23 -0.15 -1.14 -2.56
CA ASN A 23 0.41 -1.66 -3.83
C ASN A 23 0.25 -3.17 -3.98
N CYS A 24 -0.08 -3.91 -2.92
CA CYS A 24 -0.27 -5.35 -2.98
C CYS A 24 -1.59 -5.74 -3.69
N PRO A 25 -1.55 -6.49 -4.81
CA PRO A 25 -2.75 -6.91 -5.55
C PRO A 25 -3.55 -7.99 -4.81
N PHE A 26 -2.94 -8.69 -3.86
CA PHE A 26 -3.58 -9.77 -3.10
C PHE A 26 -4.48 -9.27 -1.96
N ILE A 27 -4.47 -7.96 -1.69
CA ILE A 27 -5.34 -7.34 -0.70
C ILE A 27 -6.56 -6.77 -1.43
N GLU A 28 -7.75 -7.05 -0.90
CA GLU A 28 -9.01 -6.58 -1.47
C GLU A 28 -9.00 -5.06 -1.72
N GLU A 29 -9.34 -4.66 -2.95
CA GLU A 29 -9.36 -3.26 -3.37
C GLU A 29 -10.24 -2.39 -2.46
N ARG A 30 -11.37 -2.93 -1.99
CA ARG A 30 -12.25 -2.23 -1.04
C ARG A 30 -11.53 -1.82 0.25
N LYS A 31 -10.66 -2.68 0.77
CA LYS A 31 -9.85 -2.38 1.98
C LYS A 31 -8.80 -1.34 1.67
N ARG A 32 -8.11 -1.47 0.53
CA ARG A 32 -7.12 -0.50 0.06
C ARG A 32 -7.73 0.90 -0.13
N LYS A 33 -8.86 1.01 -0.84
CA LYS A 33 -9.58 2.28 -1.04
C LYS A 33 -10.05 2.90 0.26
N LYS A 34 -10.54 2.09 1.22
CA LYS A 34 -10.89 2.58 2.56
C LYS A 34 -9.68 3.20 3.27
N LEU A 35 -8.52 2.54 3.24
CA LEU A 35 -7.30 3.07 3.83
C LEU A 35 -6.84 4.37 3.14
N THR A 36 -6.90 4.44 1.81
CA THR A 36 -6.62 5.67 1.07
C THR A 36 -7.53 6.82 1.50
N SER A 37 -8.83 6.59 1.63
CA SER A 37 -9.78 7.60 2.12
C SER A 37 -9.41 8.13 3.51
N GLU A 38 -9.02 7.26 4.43
CA GLU A 38 -8.59 7.67 5.78
C GLU A 38 -7.30 8.49 5.74
N VAL A 39 -6.33 8.11 4.91
CA VAL A 39 -5.07 8.87 4.73
C VAL A 39 -5.33 10.23 4.11
N VAL A 40 -6.16 10.31 3.07
CA VAL A 40 -6.51 11.59 2.42
C VAL A 40 -7.25 12.50 3.41
N LYS A 41 -8.18 11.96 4.21
CA LYS A 41 -8.85 12.69 5.28
C LYS A 41 -7.87 13.23 6.33
N LEU A 42 -6.91 12.42 6.76
CA LEU A 42 -5.85 12.85 7.69
C LEU A 42 -4.91 13.88 7.08
N GLN A 43 -4.65 13.79 5.78
CA GLN A 43 -3.78 14.73 5.07
C GLN A 43 -4.44 16.11 4.97
N LEU A 44 -5.71 16.15 4.55
CA LEU A 44 -6.48 17.38 4.38
C LEU A 44 -7.03 17.96 5.69
N ASN A 45 -7.06 17.16 6.76
CA ASN A 45 -7.63 17.50 8.06
C ASN A 45 -9.11 17.95 7.97
N ARG A 46 -9.84 17.41 6.99
CA ARG A 46 -11.27 17.64 6.72
C ARG A 46 -11.88 16.44 5.98
N PRO A 47 -13.22 16.28 5.94
CA PRO A 47 -13.83 15.27 5.08
C PRO A 47 -13.44 15.52 3.61
N PRO A 48 -12.84 14.53 2.92
CA PRO A 48 -12.50 14.63 1.51
C PRO A 48 -13.72 14.42 0.61
N SER A 49 -13.69 15.05 -0.56
CA SER A 49 -14.66 14.78 -1.64
C SER A 49 -14.31 13.48 -2.37
N ALA A 50 -15.26 12.96 -3.16
CA ALA A 50 -15.04 11.74 -3.94
C ALA A 50 -13.88 11.90 -4.94
N ASP A 51 -13.79 13.05 -5.62
CA ASP A 51 -12.72 13.37 -6.57
C ASP A 51 -11.33 13.43 -5.90
N GLU A 52 -11.25 13.91 -4.66
CA GLU A 52 -9.99 13.95 -3.91
C GLU A 52 -9.52 12.55 -3.49
N ILE A 53 -10.46 11.68 -3.13
CA ILE A 53 -10.15 10.27 -2.83
C ILE A 53 -9.68 9.57 -4.10
N ASP A 54 -10.35 9.78 -5.23
CA ASP A 54 -9.97 9.17 -6.51
C ASP A 54 -8.61 9.67 -7.00
N SER A 55 -8.36 10.99 -6.90
CA SER A 55 -7.07 11.58 -7.21
C SER A 55 -5.95 11.01 -6.32
N GLY A 56 -6.22 10.87 -5.01
CA GLY A 56 -5.27 10.26 -4.07
C GLY A 56 -5.03 8.77 -4.34
N TRP A 57 -6.07 8.04 -4.71
CA TRP A 57 -5.97 6.64 -5.13
C TRP A 57 -5.09 6.50 -6.36
N ASN A 58 -5.40 7.25 -7.42
CA ASN A 58 -4.64 7.23 -8.66
C ASN A 58 -3.18 7.60 -8.40
N ALA A 59 -2.90 8.64 -7.62
CA ALA A 59 -1.53 9.03 -7.28
C ALA A 59 -0.75 7.93 -6.53
N LEU A 60 -1.41 7.14 -5.68
CA LEU A 60 -0.79 6.05 -4.92
C LEU A 60 -0.62 4.76 -5.72
N THR A 61 -1.43 4.54 -6.75
CA THR A 61 -1.44 3.30 -7.55
C THR A 61 -0.88 3.46 -8.96
N GLN A 62 -0.62 4.68 -9.42
CA GLN A 62 -0.11 4.95 -10.78
C GLN A 62 1.31 4.40 -11.01
N GLY A 63 2.07 4.18 -9.94
CA GLY A 63 3.41 3.57 -10.00
C GLY A 63 3.53 2.37 -9.08
N TYR A 64 4.65 1.64 -9.21
CA TYR A 64 4.97 0.56 -8.29
C TYR A 64 5.69 1.09 -7.05
N TRP A 65 5.19 0.71 -5.87
CA TRP A 65 5.96 0.83 -4.63
C TRP A 65 6.73 -0.46 -4.36
N PHE A 66 8.05 -0.39 -4.44
CA PHE A 66 9.04 -1.45 -4.10
C PHE A 66 8.96 -2.75 -4.93
N VAL A 67 7.78 -3.37 -5.03
CA VAL A 67 7.53 -4.62 -5.77
C VAL A 67 6.75 -4.33 -7.04
N GLN A 68 7.28 -4.78 -8.19
CA GLN A 68 6.56 -4.77 -9.46
C GLN A 68 5.71 -6.04 -9.58
N TRP A 69 4.51 -6.02 -9.02
CA TRP A 69 3.65 -7.20 -8.94
C TRP A 69 3.27 -7.81 -10.30
N ASP A 70 3.18 -7.00 -11.36
CA ASP A 70 2.76 -7.45 -12.70
C ASP A 70 3.76 -8.36 -13.40
N ASN A 71 5.05 -8.27 -13.03
CA ASN A 71 6.13 -9.13 -13.54
C ASN A 71 6.75 -10.01 -12.44
N PHE A 72 6.09 -10.11 -11.29
CA PHE A 72 6.60 -10.83 -10.14
C PHE A 72 6.15 -12.29 -10.18
N ASP A 73 7.04 -13.18 -10.66
CA ASP A 73 6.84 -14.62 -10.50
C ASP A 73 7.20 -15.03 -9.06
N LEU A 74 6.18 -14.96 -8.19
CA LEU A 74 6.23 -15.35 -6.78
C LEU A 74 6.88 -16.73 -6.59
N ARG A 75 6.62 -17.66 -7.52
CA ARG A 75 7.16 -19.01 -7.46
C ARG A 75 8.67 -19.01 -7.68
N LEU A 76 9.14 -18.29 -8.69
CA LEU A 76 10.54 -18.17 -9.04
C LEU A 76 11.35 -17.47 -7.92
N PHE A 77 10.72 -16.53 -7.22
CA PHE A 77 11.31 -15.86 -6.06
C PHE A 77 11.43 -16.80 -4.84
N LEU A 78 10.38 -17.59 -4.56
CA LEU A 78 10.40 -18.59 -3.50
C LEU A 78 11.44 -19.69 -3.76
N GLU A 79 11.49 -20.21 -5.00
CA GLU A 79 12.47 -21.22 -5.42
C GLU A 79 13.92 -20.71 -5.25
N LYS A 80 14.21 -19.48 -5.67
CA LYS A 80 15.53 -18.85 -5.46
C LYS A 80 15.87 -18.68 -3.99
N LYS A 81 14.90 -18.35 -3.14
CA LYS A 81 15.13 -18.14 -1.72
C LYS A 81 15.44 -19.46 -1.00
N GLU A 82 14.78 -20.55 -1.34
CA GLU A 82 15.13 -21.87 -0.81
C GLU A 82 16.52 -22.32 -1.27
N LEU A 83 16.85 -22.12 -2.56
CA LEU A 83 18.16 -22.46 -3.13
C LEU A 83 19.32 -21.74 -2.44
N LEU A 84 19.11 -20.49 -2.01
CA LEU A 84 20.11 -19.71 -1.26
C LEU A 84 20.18 -20.06 0.23
N SER A 85 19.13 -20.66 0.81
CA SER A 85 19.14 -21.11 2.21
C SER A 85 19.78 -22.49 2.40
N ALA A 86 19.91 -23.25 1.30
CA ALA A 86 20.48 -24.59 1.29
C ALA A 86 22.00 -24.61 1.08
N TYR A 87 22.65 -23.45 0.94
CA TYR A 87 24.10 -23.29 0.78
C TYR A 87 24.68 -22.47 1.94
#